data_AF-A0A7L4CR73-F1
#
_entry.id   AF-A0A7L4CR73-F1
#
_cell.length_a   1.000
_cell.length_b   1.000
_cell.length_c   1.000
_cell.angle_alpha   90.00
_cell.angle_beta   90.00
_cell.angle_gamma   90.00
#
_symmetry.space_group_name_H-M   'P 1'
#
loop_
_entity.id
_entity.type
_entity.pdbx_description
1 polymer ?
#
loop_
_entity_poly.entity_id
_entity_poly.type
_entity_poly.pdbx_seq_one_letter_code
_entity_poly.pdbx_strand_id
1 'polypeptide(L)'
;QSLAADCERITGQCKEVQRRMRHFAVSDVEKFTEVWLMNEEEAKGLMREALDADRIIHTQQLGLPWEEPHYWFLNNVGPLGHDKAKRMATKLAMEVLTGGMLVTLVALGDPSPFSMAAPSVTPLLAIARWDLTGV
;
A
#
# COMPACT_ATOMS: atom_id res chain seq x y z
N GLN A 1 11.41 -25.85 -36.40
CA GLN A 1 11.02 -25.85 -34.97
C GLN A 1 9.57 -26.31 -34.91
N SER A 2 9.21 -27.16 -33.95
CA SER A 2 7.84 -27.70 -33.85
C SER A 2 7.00 -26.80 -32.94
N LEU A 3 5.76 -26.51 -33.35
CA LEU A 3 4.81 -25.73 -32.55
C LEU A 3 4.66 -26.26 -31.12
N ALA A 4 4.70 -27.59 -30.95
CA ALA A 4 4.63 -28.22 -29.63
C ALA A 4 5.81 -27.81 -28.71
N ALA A 5 7.03 -27.75 -29.26
CA ALA A 5 8.22 -27.35 -28.51
C ALA A 5 8.16 -25.86 -28.10
N ASP A 6 7.60 -25.01 -28.97
CA ASP A 6 7.37 -23.61 -28.64
C ASP A 6 6.27 -23.43 -27.58
N CYS A 7 5.19 -24.21 -27.65
CA CYS A 7 4.14 -24.20 -26.63
C CYS A 7 4.67 -24.61 -25.25
N GLU A 8 5.50 -25.66 -25.16
CA GLU A 8 6.12 -26.08 -23.91
C GLU A 8 7.07 -25.02 -23.36
N ARG A 9 7.89 -24.42 -24.22
CA ARG A 9 8.81 -23.33 -23.86
C ARG A 9 8.07 -22.13 -23.29
N ILE A 10 7.03 -21.65 -23.97
CA ILE A 10 6.21 -20.51 -23.52
C ILE A 10 5.53 -20.83 -22.19
N THR A 11 5.00 -22.04 -22.03
CA THR A 11 4.39 -22.48 -20.76
C THR A 11 5.38 -22.45 -19.61
N GLY A 12 6.63 -22.89 -19.84
CA GLY A 12 7.71 -22.78 -18.85
C GLY A 12 8.02 -21.33 -18.47
N GLN A 13 8.09 -20.43 -19.45
CA GLN A 13 8.30 -19.00 -19.22
C GLN A 13 7.16 -18.36 -18.42
N CYS A 14 5.89 -18.69 -18.73
CA CYS A 14 4.74 -18.20 -17.98
C CYS A 14 4.78 -18.62 -16.50
N LYS A 15 5.13 -19.88 -16.21
CA LYS A 15 5.26 -20.38 -14.83
C LYS A 15 6.34 -19.63 -14.05
N GLU A 16 7.48 -19.35 -14.68
CA GLU A 16 8.56 -18.60 -14.06
C GLU A 16 8.16 -17.13 -13.78
N VAL A 17 7.46 -16.48 -14.73
CA VAL A 17 6.90 -15.13 -14.52
C VAL A 17 5.92 -15.12 -13.34
N GLN A 18 5.01 -16.09 -13.26
CA GLN A 18 4.07 -16.20 -12.15
C GLN A 18 4.78 -16.40 -10.80
N ARG A 19 5.84 -17.22 -10.76
CA ARG A 19 6.66 -17.41 -9.56
C ARG A 19 7.29 -16.10 -9.11
N ARG A 20 7.85 -15.33 -10.04
CA ARG A 20 8.45 -14.02 -9.76
C ARG A 20 7.40 -13.02 -9.26
N MET A 21 6.24 -12.94 -9.90
CA MET A 21 5.16 -12.03 -9.48
C MET A 21 4.72 -12.30 -8.03
N ARG A 22 4.61 -13.57 -7.62
CA ARG A 22 4.28 -13.92 -6.22
C ARG A 22 5.37 -13.48 -5.25
N HIS A 23 6.64 -13.68 -5.62
CA HIS A 23 7.77 -13.21 -4.81
C HIS A 23 7.80 -11.69 -4.66
N PHE A 24 7.59 -10.96 -5.76
CA PHE A 24 7.55 -9.50 -5.73
C PHE A 24 6.37 -8.99 -4.91
N ALA A 25 5.18 -9.57 -5.06
CA ALA A 25 4.00 -9.16 -4.29
C ALA A 25 4.23 -9.25 -2.77
N VAL A 26 4.93 -10.29 -2.30
CA VAL A 26 5.29 -10.42 -0.87
C VAL A 26 6.35 -9.38 -0.50
N SER A 27 7.44 -9.30 -1.26
CA SER A 27 8.56 -8.39 -0.94
C SER A 27 8.16 -6.91 -0.99
N ASP A 28 7.28 -6.53 -1.91
CA ASP A 28 6.81 -5.15 -2.05
C ASP A 28 5.96 -4.74 -0.86
N VAL A 29 5.10 -5.63 -0.35
CA VAL A 29 4.30 -5.37 0.86
C VAL A 29 5.20 -5.24 2.08
N GLU A 30 6.22 -6.10 2.22
CA GLU A 30 7.18 -6.04 3.32
C GLU A 30 7.95 -4.71 3.32
N LYS A 31 8.57 -4.37 2.18
CA LYS A 31 9.35 -3.12 2.04
C LYS A 31 8.49 -1.87 2.20
N PHE A 32 7.28 -1.87 1.63
CA PHE A 32 6.37 -0.75 1.80
C PHE A 32 6.00 -0.58 3.27
N THR A 33 5.71 -1.69 3.97
CA THR A 33 5.36 -1.66 5.39
C THR A 33 6.53 -1.14 6.22
N GLU A 34 7.76 -1.59 5.96
CA GLU A 34 8.95 -1.11 6.65
C GLU A 34 9.13 0.41 6.54
N VAL A 35 9.11 0.93 5.31
CA VAL A 35 9.26 2.39 5.07
C VAL A 35 8.08 3.16 5.67
N TRP A 36 6.86 2.64 5.57
CA TRP A 36 5.69 3.25 6.16
C TRP A 36 5.83 3.41 7.68
N LEU A 37 6.27 2.35 8.37
CA LEU A 37 6.44 2.36 9.83
C LEU A 37 7.50 3.36 10.27
N MET A 38 8.62 3.40 9.55
CA MET A 38 9.69 4.38 9.80
C MET A 38 9.17 5.81 9.66
N ASN A 39 8.47 6.12 8.57
CA ASN A 39 7.92 7.45 8.33
C ASN A 39 6.82 7.82 9.35
N GLU A 40 5.99 6.85 9.74
CA GLU A 40 4.96 7.05 10.75
C GLU A 40 5.58 7.41 12.11
N GLU A 41 6.66 6.74 12.49
CA GLU A 41 7.40 7.05 13.71
C GLU A 41 7.99 8.46 13.68
N GLU A 42 8.65 8.83 12.58
CA GLU A 42 9.25 10.15 12.39
C GLU A 42 8.19 11.27 12.45
N ALA A 43 7.10 11.12 11.70
CA ALA A 43 6.01 12.11 11.67
C ALA A 43 5.37 12.29 13.06
N LYS A 44 5.24 11.22 13.84
CA LYS A 44 4.74 11.29 15.23
C LYS A 44 5.75 11.93 16.17
N GLY A 45 7.05 11.77 15.92
CA GLY A 45 8.11 12.53 16.58
C GLY A 45 7.91 14.03 16.39
N LEU A 46 7.81 14.48 15.14
CA LEU A 46 7.59 15.90 14.79
C LEU A 46 6.29 16.45 15.37
N MET A 47 5.21 15.68 15.36
CA MET A 47 3.95 16.10 15.99
C MET A 47 4.11 16.36 17.48
N ARG A 48 4.87 15.51 18.20
CA ARG A 48 5.14 15.70 19.64
C ARG A 48 5.97 16.97 19.88
N GLU A 49 6.95 17.25 19.04
CA GLU A 49 7.73 18.49 19.12
C GLU A 49 6.86 19.72 18.86
N ALA A 50 5.95 19.66 17.88
CA ALA A 50 5.01 20.73 17.61
C ALA A 50 4.04 20.98 18.79
N LEU A 51 3.55 19.91 19.42
CA LEU A 51 2.71 20.01 20.63
C LEU A 51 3.48 20.57 21.83
N ASP A 52 4.77 20.26 21.93
CA ASP A 52 5.65 20.82 22.95
C ASP A 52 5.81 22.34 22.79
N ALA A 53 6.09 22.77 21.55
CA ALA A 53 6.16 24.19 21.21
C ALA A 53 4.82 24.90 21.45
N ASP A 54 3.71 24.29 21.06
CA ASP A 54 2.36 24.82 21.29
C ASP A 54 2.09 25.04 22.78
N ARG A 55 2.43 24.04 23.62
CA ARG A 55 2.34 24.16 25.08
C ARG A 55 3.18 25.30 25.63
N ILE A 56 4.41 25.46 25.15
CA ILE A 56 5.32 26.53 25.59
C ILE A 56 4.76 27.90 25.23
N ILE A 57 4.27 28.08 23.99
CA ILE A 57 3.70 29.35 23.53
C ILE A 57 2.47 29.71 24.38
N HIS A 58 1.54 28.76 24.56
CA HIS A 58 0.33 28.98 25.36
C HIS A 58 0.67 29.36 26.81
N THR A 59 1.51 28.56 27.46
CA THR A 59 1.76 28.72 28.90
C THR A 59 2.71 29.87 29.21
N GLN A 60 3.78 30.05 28.45
CA GLN A 60 4.84 31.01 28.76
C GLN A 60 4.66 32.35 28.05
N GLN A 61 4.29 32.35 26.77
CA GLN A 61 4.19 33.58 26.00
C GLN A 61 2.82 34.25 26.14
N LEU A 62 1.75 33.44 26.16
CA LEU A 62 0.38 33.94 26.22
C LEU A 62 -0.19 33.96 27.65
N GLY A 63 0.39 33.19 28.57
CA GLY A 63 -0.13 33.03 29.93
C GLY A 63 -1.51 32.37 29.97
N LEU A 64 -1.84 31.55 28.96
CA LEU A 64 -3.10 30.83 28.84
C LEU A 64 -2.93 29.37 29.25
N PRO A 65 -3.98 28.73 29.80
CA PRO A 65 -3.94 27.29 30.04
C PRO A 65 -3.83 26.56 28.70
N TRP A 66 -2.98 25.54 28.68
CA TRP A 66 -2.86 24.62 27.54
C TRP A 66 -3.52 23.29 27.87
N GLU A 67 -4.39 22.82 26.98
CA GLU A 67 -5.00 21.50 27.05
C GLU A 67 -4.47 20.65 25.90
N GLU A 68 -3.84 19.52 26.24
CA GLU A 68 -3.34 18.59 25.23
C GLU A 68 -4.52 17.99 24.45
N PRO A 69 -4.55 18.12 23.12
CA PRO A 69 -5.63 17.52 22.34
C PRO A 69 -5.51 15.99 22.33
N HIS A 70 -6.63 15.29 22.40
CA HIS A 70 -6.63 13.82 22.52
C HIS A 70 -6.33 13.14 21.17
N TYR A 71 -5.11 12.64 21.00
CA TYR A 71 -4.67 11.96 19.78
C TYR A 71 -4.45 10.45 20.00
N TRP A 72 -5.50 9.64 19.81
CA TRP A 72 -5.43 8.19 19.96
C TRP A 72 -4.37 7.51 19.06
N PHE A 73 -4.06 8.12 17.91
CA PHE A 73 -3.11 7.60 16.94
C PHE A 73 -1.64 7.86 17.31
N LEU A 74 -1.33 8.73 18.28
CA LEU A 74 0.07 8.97 18.70
C LEU A 74 0.62 7.90 19.64
N ASN A 75 -0.25 7.03 20.18
CA ASN A 75 0.09 6.07 21.22
C ASN A 75 0.79 4.80 20.71
N ASN A 76 0.90 4.63 19.39
CA ASN A 76 1.54 3.46 18.78
C ASN A 76 2.16 3.84 17.43
N VAL A 77 3.10 3.02 16.95
CA VAL A 77 3.54 3.01 15.54
C VAL A 77 3.14 1.66 14.96
N GLY A 78 2.59 1.65 13.75
CA GLY A 78 2.15 0.44 13.08
C GLY A 78 0.67 0.13 13.13
N PRO A 79 0.26 -1.04 12.63
CA PRO A 79 -1.07 -1.19 12.06
C PRO A 79 -2.16 -0.93 13.09
N LEU A 80 -2.87 0.17 12.87
CA LEU A 80 -4.16 0.42 13.49
C LEU A 80 -5.07 -0.72 13.05
N GLY A 81 -5.32 -1.67 13.95
CA GLY A 81 -6.17 -2.86 13.80
C GLY A 81 -6.30 -3.40 12.37
N HIS A 82 -5.63 -4.51 12.04
CA HIS A 82 -5.89 -5.24 10.79
C HIS A 82 -7.38 -5.55 10.62
N ASP A 83 -8.09 -4.72 9.85
CA ASP A 83 -9.49 -4.96 9.53
C ASP A 83 -9.58 -6.23 8.69
N LYS A 84 -10.17 -7.29 9.27
CA LYS A 84 -10.28 -8.63 8.68
C LYS A 84 -10.83 -8.61 7.24
N ALA A 85 -11.60 -7.59 6.88
CA ALA A 85 -12.15 -7.36 5.55
C ALA A 85 -11.06 -7.26 4.45
N LYS A 86 -9.92 -6.62 4.71
CA LYS A 86 -8.85 -6.47 3.69
C LYS A 86 -8.21 -7.80 3.32
N ARG A 87 -8.10 -8.75 4.26
CA ARG A 87 -7.54 -10.10 3.99
C ARG A 87 -8.38 -10.89 2.99
N MET A 88 -9.70 -10.71 2.97
CA MET A 88 -10.58 -11.45 2.04
C MET A 88 -10.38 -11.00 0.59
N ALA A 89 -10.30 -9.70 0.33
CA ALA A 89 -10.06 -9.18 -1.01
C ALA A 89 -8.68 -9.60 -1.54
N THR A 90 -7.64 -9.51 -0.72
CA THR A 90 -6.28 -9.93 -1.10
C THR A 90 -6.18 -11.45 -1.30
N LYS A 91 -6.87 -12.25 -0.47
CA LYS A 91 -6.95 -13.70 -0.64
C LYS A 91 -7.64 -14.08 -1.95
N LEU A 92 -8.75 -13.42 -2.28
CA LEU A 92 -9.53 -13.69 -3.50
C LEU A 92 -8.73 -13.28 -4.76
N ALA A 93 -8.03 -12.13 -4.72
CA ALA A 93 -7.10 -11.73 -5.78
C ALA A 93 -5.94 -12.72 -5.94
N MET A 94 -5.37 -13.21 -4.84
CA MET A 94 -4.31 -14.22 -4.85
C MET A 94 -4.81 -15.55 -5.43
N GLU A 95 -6.01 -16.00 -5.08
CA GLU A 95 -6.67 -17.19 -5.64
C GLU A 95 -6.91 -17.04 -7.16
N VAL A 96 -7.36 -15.88 -7.63
CA VAL A 96 -7.52 -15.60 -9.08
C VAL A 96 -6.18 -15.62 -9.81
N LEU A 97 -5.13 -15.02 -9.25
CA LEU A 97 -3.79 -15.02 -9.84
C LEU A 97 -3.11 -16.40 -9.82
N THR A 98 -3.52 -17.27 -8.88
CA THR A 98 -2.96 -18.62 -8.74
C THR A 98 -3.74 -19.69 -9.50
N GLY A 99 -5.05 -19.50 -9.73
CA GLY A 99 -5.92 -20.46 -10.41
C GLY A 99 -6.40 -20.07 -11.81
N GLY A 100 -6.39 -18.78 -12.18
CA GLY A 100 -7.22 -18.27 -13.29
C GLY A 100 -6.59 -18.19 -14.68
N MET A 101 -5.26 -18.27 -14.84
CA MET A 101 -4.62 -17.96 -16.13
C MET A 101 -4.72 -19.08 -17.18
N LEU A 102 -5.36 -20.21 -16.86
CA LEU A 102 -5.63 -21.26 -17.86
C LEU A 102 -7.00 -21.07 -18.54
N VAL A 103 -7.87 -20.20 -18.04
CA VAL A 103 -9.25 -20.03 -18.55
C VAL A 103 -9.42 -18.76 -19.41
N THR A 104 -8.53 -17.78 -19.32
CA THR A 104 -8.66 -16.53 -20.09
C THR A 104 -8.23 -16.63 -21.56
N LEU A 105 -7.54 -17.69 -21.99
CA LEU A 105 -7.21 -17.86 -23.43
C LEU A 105 -8.37 -18.41 -24.27
N VAL A 106 -9.46 -18.87 -23.65
CA VAL A 106 -10.66 -19.40 -24.36
C VAL A 106 -11.76 -18.35 -24.54
N ALA A 107 -11.66 -17.18 -23.89
CA ALA A 107 -12.71 -16.14 -23.94
C ALA A 107 -12.44 -15.00 -24.96
N LEU A 108 -11.72 -15.26 -26.05
CA LEU A 108 -11.70 -14.36 -27.21
C LEU A 108 -12.95 -14.60 -28.07
N GLY A 109 -14.09 -14.14 -27.58
CA GLY A 109 -15.36 -14.24 -28.27
C GLY A 109 -16.54 -13.76 -27.43
N ASP A 110 -16.53 -12.50 -26.98
CA ASP A 110 -17.67 -11.56 -27.11
C ASP A 110 -17.42 -10.24 -26.35
N PRO A 111 -18.09 -9.14 -26.74
CA PRO A 111 -17.75 -7.78 -26.36
C PRO A 111 -18.48 -7.30 -25.09
N SER A 112 -17.79 -6.43 -24.32
CA SER A 112 -18.27 -5.28 -23.47
C SER A 112 -19.78 -5.18 -23.16
N PRO A 113 -20.24 -4.81 -21.93
CA PRO A 113 -19.76 -3.63 -21.20
C PRO A 113 -19.95 -3.66 -19.67
N PHE A 114 -18.86 -3.69 -18.89
CA PHE A 114 -18.93 -3.22 -17.50
C PHE A 114 -17.73 -2.34 -17.17
N SER A 115 -18.02 -1.04 -17.24
CA SER A 115 -17.28 0.02 -16.56
C SER A 115 -17.23 -0.31 -15.06
N MET A 116 -16.04 -0.61 -14.54
CA MET A 116 -15.82 -0.61 -13.11
C MET A 116 -14.58 0.25 -12.87
N ALA A 117 -14.83 1.44 -12.33
CA ALA A 117 -13.84 2.44 -12.00
C ALA A 117 -12.67 1.81 -11.24
N ALA A 118 -11.46 2.03 -11.73
CA ALA A 118 -10.24 1.69 -11.02
C ALA A 118 -10.24 2.43 -9.66
N PRO A 119 -9.99 1.75 -8.53
CA PRO A 119 -9.64 2.46 -7.31
C PRO A 119 -8.36 3.24 -7.59
N SER A 120 -8.44 4.57 -7.49
CA SER A 120 -7.32 5.49 -7.68
C SER A 120 -6.14 5.06 -6.83
N VAL A 121 -5.12 4.48 -7.47
CA VAL A 121 -3.82 4.25 -6.85
C VAL A 121 -3.08 5.58 -6.84
N THR A 122 -3.42 6.44 -5.89
CA THR A 122 -2.63 7.63 -5.59
C THR A 122 -2.61 7.88 -4.08
N PRO A 123 -1.66 7.28 -3.36
CA PRO A 123 -1.05 7.92 -2.20
C PRO A 123 0.42 8.28 -2.44
N LEU A 124 1.12 7.62 -3.38
CA LEU A 124 2.56 7.79 -3.56
C LEU A 124 2.97 9.16 -4.16
N LEU A 125 2.09 9.79 -4.94
CA LEU A 125 2.34 11.15 -5.47
C LEU A 125 2.17 12.26 -4.42
N ALA A 126 1.56 11.99 -3.27
CA ALA A 126 1.41 12.99 -2.20
C ALA A 126 2.70 13.14 -1.37
N ILE A 127 3.42 12.05 -1.14
CA ILE A 127 4.65 12.05 -0.33
C ILE A 127 5.83 12.65 -1.13
N ALA A 128 5.98 12.29 -2.41
CA ALA A 128 7.03 12.85 -3.27
C ALA A 128 6.88 14.36 -3.56
N ARG A 129 5.71 14.94 -3.28
CA ARG A 129 5.45 16.37 -3.46
C ARG A 129 5.81 17.21 -2.23
N TRP A 130 5.95 16.59 -1.05
CA TRP A 130 6.34 17.30 0.18
C TRP A 130 7.82 17.70 0.20
N ASP A 131 8.69 16.91 -0.45
CA ASP A 131 10.14 17.19 -0.53
C ASP A 131 10.51 18.31 -1.51
N LEU A 132 9.60 18.75 -2.38
CA LEU A 132 9.88 19.77 -3.42
C LEU A 132 9.33 21.17 -3.10
N THR A 133 8.56 21.32 -2.02
CA THR A 133 8.12 22.63 -1.52
C THR A 133 8.51 22.77 -0.06
N GLY A 134 9.81 22.79 0.19
CA GLY A 134 10.36 23.41 1.40
C GLY A 134 10.00 24.89 1.39
N VAL A 135 9.01 25.24 2.20
CA VAL A 135 8.72 26.59 2.66
C VAL A 135 8.88 26.58 4.17
#